data_AF-A0A0F9CSM6-F1
#
_entry.id   AF-A0A0F9CSM6-F1
#
_cell.length_a   1.000
_cell.length_b   1.000
_cell.length_c   1.000
_cell.angle_alpha   90.00
_cell.angle_beta   90.00
_cell.angle_gamma   90.00
#
_symmetry.space_group_name_H-M   'P 1'
#
loop_
_entity.id
_entity.type
_entity.pdbx_description
1 polymer ?
#
loop_
_entity_poly.entity_id
_entity_poly.type
_entity_poly.pdbx_seq_one_letter_code
_entity_poly.pdbx_strand_id
1 'polypeptide(L)' 'MAEFHRVLITGGAGFIGANYVRYAASQHPRWEMVVLDKLTYA' A
#
# COMPACT_ATOMS: atom_id res chain seq x y z
N MET A 1 17.85 -8.88 -14.14
CA MET A 1 16.91 -9.25 -13.06
C MET A 1 15.81 -8.20 -13.06
N ALA A 2 14.54 -8.58 -13.02
CA ALA A 2 13.46 -7.58 -12.95
C ALA A 2 13.55 -6.85 -11.60
N GLU A 3 13.59 -5.52 -11.63
CA GLU A 3 13.65 -4.69 -10.43
C GLU A 3 12.28 -4.70 -9.75
N PHE A 4 12.21 -5.32 -8.57
CA PHE A 4 11.04 -5.28 -7.70
C PHE A 4 11.22 -4.13 -6.72
N HIS A 5 10.23 -3.24 -6.63
CA HIS A 5 10.24 -2.19 -5.61
C HIS A 5 9.44 -2.65 -4.38
N ARG A 6 10.05 -2.49 -3.21
CA ARG A 6 9.43 -2.76 -1.91
C ARG A 6 8.92 -1.46 -1.32
N VAL A 7 7.64 -1.39 -1.01
CA VAL A 7 6.97 -0.17 -0.54
C VAL A 7 6.24 -0.42 0.77
N LEU A 8 6.50 0.40 1.77
CA LEU A 8 5.76 0.45 3.03
C LEU A 8 4.71 1.55 2.95
N ILE A 9 3.45 1.20 3.14
CA ILE A 9 2.32 2.15 3.17
C ILE A 9 1.80 2.23 4.60
N THR A 10 1.96 3.39 5.24
CA THR A 10 1.43 3.65 6.57
C THR A 10 0.01 4.22 6.49
N GLY A 11 -0.87 3.86 7.44
CA GLY A 11 -2.27 4.32 7.42
C GLY A 11 -3.09 3.78 6.24
N GLY A 12 -2.66 2.66 5.65
CA GLY A 12 -3.23 2.09 4.43
C GLY A 12 -4.64 1.52 4.59
N ALA A 13 -5.16 1.39 5.81
CA ALA A 13 -6.56 1.02 6.07
C ALA A 13 -7.48 2.23 6.24
N GLY A 14 -6.94 3.46 6.33
CA GLY A 14 -7.72 4.69 6.35
C GLY A 14 -8.32 5.06 4.99
N PHE A 15 -9.12 6.15 4.94
CA PHE A 15 -9.83 6.57 3.72
C PHE A 15 -8.91 6.79 2.52
N ILE A 16 -7.89 7.64 2.66
CA ILE A 16 -6.93 7.94 1.59
C ILE A 16 -6.02 6.73 1.34
N GLY A 17 -5.54 6.12 2.43
CA GLY A 17 -4.63 4.97 2.37
C GLY A 17 -5.22 3.80 1.57
N ALA A 18 -6.47 3.42 1.84
CA ALA A 18 -7.11 2.30 1.17
C ALA A 18 -7.32 2.55 -0.33
N ASN A 19 -7.65 3.78 -0.72
CA ASN A 19 -7.74 4.15 -2.14
C ASN A 19 -6.37 4.16 -2.81
N TYR A 20 -5.34 4.69 -2.13
CA TYR A 20 -3.98 4.68 -2.63
C TYR A 20 -3.45 3.25 -2.82
N VAL A 21 -3.68 2.34 -1.86
CA VAL A 21 -3.28 0.92 -1.98
C VAL A 21 -3.87 0.29 -3.24
N ARG A 22 -5.17 0.50 -3.51
CA ARG A 22 -5.83 -0.02 -4.71
C ARG A 22 -5.25 0.58 -5.99
N TYR A 23 -5.06 1.90 -6.00
CA TYR A 23 -4.45 2.60 -7.13
C TYR A 23 -3.03 2.08 -7.40
N ALA A 24 -2.16 2.05 -6.39
CA ALA A 24 -0.78 1.61 -6.49
C ALA A 24 -0.68 0.14 -6.95
N ALA A 25 -1.55 -0.74 -6.44
CA ALA A 25 -1.63 -2.13 -6.90
C ALA A 25 -1.93 -2.23 -8.41
N SER A 26 -2.80 -1.36 -8.93
CA SER A 26 -3.14 -1.32 -10.36
C SER A 26 -2.01 -0.75 -11.24
N GLN A 27 -1.35 0.32 -10.78
CA GLN A 27 -0.32 1.01 -11.57
C GLN A 27 1.04 0.30 -11.49
N HIS A 28 1.28 -0.44 -10.42
CA HIS A 28 2.55 -1.08 -10.14
C HIS A 28 2.38 -2.55 -9.76
N PRO A 29 1.95 -3.40 -10.71
CA PRO A 29 1.64 -4.82 -10.44
C PRO A 29 2.86 -5.67 -10.03
N ARG A 30 4.07 -5.12 -10.15
CA ARG A 30 5.33 -5.76 -9.72
C ARG A 30 5.86 -5.23 -8.40
N TRP A 31 5.16 -4.32 -7.73
CA TRP A 31 5.59 -3.86 -6.41
C TRP A 31 5.19 -4.87 -5.34
N GLU A 32 6.09 -5.08 -4.40
CA GLU A 32 5.81 -5.76 -3.15
C GLU A 32 5.42 -4.69 -2.13
N MET A 33 4.16 -4.68 -1.69
CA MET A 33 3.62 -3.63 -0.81
C MET A 33 3.25 -4.22 0.54
N VAL A 34 3.67 -3.53 1.60
CA VAL A 34 3.30 -3.86 2.99
C VAL A 34 2.49 -2.69 3.54
N VAL A 35 1.29 -2.98 4.04
CA VAL A 35 0.46 -1.99 4.73
C VAL A 35 0.68 -2.10 6.23
N LEU A 36 1.07 -0.99 6.86
CA LEU A 36 1.14 -0.85 8.31
C LEU A 36 0.05 0.12 8.76
N ASP A 37 -0.87 -0.37 9.58
CA ASP A 37 -1.94 0.45 10.15
C ASP A 37 -2.11 0.13 11.64
N LYS A 38 -2.49 1.15 12.40
CA LYS A 38 -2.75 1.02 13.84
C LYS A 38 -4.12 0.38 14.08
N LEU A 39 -5.04 0.44 13.12
CA LEU A 39 -6.41 -0.13 13.15
C LEU A 39 -7.29 0.32 14.33
N THR A 40 -6.81 1.23 15.18
CA THR A 40 -7.57 1.81 16.29
C THR A 40 -8.41 3.01 15.83
N TYR A 41 -9.08 2.89 14.69
CA TYR A 41 -10.09 3.88 14.29
C TYR A 41 -11.28 3.72 15.26
N ALA A 42 -11.33 4.59 16.27
CA ALA A 42 -12.48 4.84 17.13
C ALA A 42 -13.33 5.97 16.54
#